data_AF-A0A851EPD7-F1
#
_entry.id   AF-A0A851EPD7-F1
#
_cell.length_a   1.000
_cell.length_b   1.000
_cell.length_c   1.000
_cell.angle_alpha   90.00
_cell.angle_beta   90.00
_cell.angle_gamma   90.00
#
_symmetry.space_group_name_H-M   'P 1'
#
loop_
_entity.id
_entity.type
_entity.pdbx_description
1 polymer ?
#
loop_
_entity_poly.entity_id
_entity_poly.type
_entity_poly.pdbx_seq_one_letter_code
_entity_poly.pdbx_strand_id
1 'polypeptide(L)'
;HPSPGAAADAEAWERLWVQSQLVLHAEGQVLTCSLSVPCDIQAELVPCWQPVRSGPCQPLPGLHQPARGQGPQEFGGLRPHPNLCVQVWSGGQVRLTQCLRDREYCWGALPGRPDDLLLLEHGGNASLCAVERGACTPLSSFTSTVKGKGPPWHPGLLEQDLQQDVAVGQCRQLWHPVNSTGVALWACSLHKYLRTHWALVWMGVLLGAACLLLLLLMKKEDMKGWLKSLRAGYGSKGE
;
A
#
# COMPACT_ATOMS: atom_id res chain seq x y z
N HIS A 1 9.56 -39.67 -18.00
CA HIS A 1 8.11 -39.97 -17.96
C HIS A 1 7.71 -40.16 -16.51
N PRO A 2 6.85 -39.31 -15.93
CA PRO A 2 6.29 -39.59 -14.61
C PRO A 2 5.41 -40.85 -14.69
N SER A 3 5.46 -41.69 -13.66
CA SER A 3 4.67 -42.92 -13.59
C SER A 3 3.17 -42.61 -13.63
N PRO A 4 2.34 -43.44 -14.27
CA PRO A 4 0.90 -43.19 -14.43
C PRO A 4 0.13 -43.00 -13.12
N GLY A 5 0.60 -43.56 -12.00
CA GLY A 5 0.05 -43.30 -10.67
C GLY A 5 0.28 -41.86 -10.17
N ALA A 6 1.47 -41.30 -10.40
CA ALA A 6 1.80 -39.94 -9.97
C ALA A 6 1.03 -38.86 -10.74
N ALA A 7 0.64 -39.14 -11.99
CA ALA A 7 -0.20 -38.25 -12.79
C ALA A 7 -1.66 -38.24 -12.30
N ALA A 8 -2.22 -39.42 -11.96
CA ALA A 8 -3.56 -39.53 -11.40
C ALA A 8 -3.68 -38.83 -10.03
N ASP A 9 -2.64 -38.94 -9.20
CA ASP A 9 -2.57 -38.25 -7.90
C ASP A 9 -2.45 -36.72 -8.08
N ALA A 10 -1.69 -36.24 -9.07
CA ALA A 10 -1.56 -34.82 -9.35
C ALA A 10 -2.89 -34.19 -9.83
N GLU A 11 -3.62 -34.87 -10.72
CA GLU A 11 -4.95 -34.40 -11.15
C GLU A 11 -5.97 -34.38 -9.99
N ALA A 12 -5.90 -35.35 -9.08
CA ALA A 12 -6.75 -35.38 -7.90
C ALA A 12 -6.46 -34.18 -6.97
N TRP A 13 -5.18 -33.84 -6.77
CA TRP A 13 -4.77 -32.66 -6.01
C TRP A 13 -5.24 -31.34 -6.64
N GLU A 14 -5.16 -31.21 -7.96
CA GLU A 14 -5.66 -30.00 -8.64
C GLU A 14 -7.19 -29.86 -8.51
N ARG A 15 -7.93 -30.97 -8.69
CA ARG A 15 -9.40 -30.97 -8.50
C ARG A 15 -9.81 -30.58 -7.08
N LEU A 16 -9.06 -31.04 -6.08
CA LEU A 16 -9.30 -30.69 -4.68
C LEU A 16 -9.26 -29.18 -4.47
N TRP A 17 -8.23 -28.50 -4.98
CA TRP A 17 -8.09 -27.05 -4.79
C TRP A 17 -9.10 -26.24 -5.59
N VAL A 18 -9.49 -26.71 -6.78
CA VAL A 18 -10.58 -26.10 -7.57
C VAL A 18 -11.91 -26.13 -6.81
N GLN A 19 -12.15 -27.16 -6.01
CA GLN A 19 -13.37 -27.29 -5.19
C GLN A 19 -13.24 -26.66 -3.80
N SER A 20 -12.05 -26.18 -3.46
CA SER A 20 -11.77 -25.57 -2.16
C SER A 20 -12.06 -24.08 -2.19
N GLN A 21 -12.53 -23.54 -1.08
CA GLN A 21 -12.88 -22.13 -0.97
C GLN A 21 -12.27 -21.52 0.29
N LEU A 22 -11.59 -20.39 0.11
CA LEU A 22 -11.12 -19.53 1.19
C LEU A 22 -12.04 -18.32 1.29
N VAL A 23 -12.61 -18.08 2.46
CA VAL A 23 -13.47 -16.91 2.70
C VAL A 23 -12.94 -16.10 3.87
N LEU A 24 -12.75 -14.81 3.63
CA LEU A 24 -12.38 -13.84 4.65
C LEU A 24 -13.57 -13.00 5.07
N HIS A 25 -13.72 -12.84 6.38
CA HIS A 25 -14.75 -12.04 7.01
C HIS A 25 -14.08 -11.01 7.91
N ALA A 26 -14.48 -9.75 7.75
CA ALA A 26 -14.04 -8.65 8.60
C ALA A 26 -15.27 -8.09 9.30
N GLU A 27 -15.36 -8.30 10.62
CA GLU A 27 -16.45 -7.78 11.45
C GLU A 27 -15.85 -6.91 12.56
N GLY A 28 -16.15 -5.61 12.52
CA GLY A 28 -15.56 -4.64 13.44
C GLY A 28 -14.03 -4.59 13.33
N GLN A 29 -13.34 -5.05 14.38
CA GLN A 29 -11.88 -5.07 14.47
C GLN A 29 -11.29 -6.48 14.33
N VAL A 30 -12.11 -7.49 14.02
CA VAL A 30 -11.71 -8.90 14.00
C VAL A 30 -11.67 -9.40 12.55
N LEU A 31 -10.55 -10.02 12.19
CA LEU A 31 -10.40 -10.75 10.93
C LEU A 31 -10.56 -12.24 11.18
N THR A 32 -11.59 -12.82 10.57
CA THR A 32 -11.83 -14.27 10.57
C THR A 32 -11.65 -14.85 9.16
N CYS A 33 -11.20 -16.09 9.11
CA CYS A 33 -10.93 -16.83 7.90
C CYS A 33 -11.57 -18.22 7.98
N SER A 34 -12.32 -18.63 6.97
CA SER A 34 -12.83 -19.99 6.85
C SER A 34 -12.28 -20.65 5.58
N LEU A 35 -11.76 -21.87 5.75
CA LEU A 35 -11.30 -22.72 4.66
C LEU A 35 -12.28 -23.89 4.53
N SER A 36 -12.94 -23.97 3.39
CA SER A 36 -13.75 -25.13 3.01
C SER A 36 -12.94 -25.99 2.05
N VAL A 37 -12.64 -27.21 2.47
CA VAL A 37 -11.91 -28.22 1.68
C VAL A 37 -12.69 -29.55 1.75
N PRO A 38 -12.71 -30.34 0.66
CA PRO A 38 -13.50 -31.57 0.59
C PRO A 38 -12.93 -32.73 1.44
N CYS A 39 -11.67 -32.64 1.84
CA CYS A 39 -11.00 -33.66 2.65
C CYS A 39 -9.98 -33.03 3.60
N ASP A 40 -9.53 -33.83 4.58
CA ASP A 40 -8.53 -33.40 5.55
C ASP A 40 -7.15 -33.30 4.88
N ILE A 41 -6.53 -32.12 4.99
CA ILE A 41 -5.28 -31.80 4.33
C ILE A 41 -4.33 -31.09 5.28
N GLN A 42 -3.03 -31.30 5.10
CA GLN A 42 -2.03 -30.49 5.77
C GLN A 42 -1.85 -29.19 4.99
N ALA A 43 -2.42 -28.13 5.53
CA ALA A 43 -2.34 -26.79 4.99
C ALA A 43 -2.08 -25.76 6.10
N GLU A 44 -1.46 -24.65 5.72
CA GLU A 44 -1.20 -23.51 6.61
C GLU A 44 -1.95 -22.28 6.10
N LEU A 45 -2.51 -21.50 7.03
CA LEU A 45 -3.05 -20.18 6.78
C LEU A 45 -1.97 -19.14 7.05
N VAL A 46 -1.68 -18.34 6.03
CA VAL A 46 -0.59 -17.36 6.03
C VAL A 46 -1.17 -15.99 5.68
N PRO A 47 -1.41 -15.12 6.67
CA PRO A 47 -1.73 -13.72 6.42
C PRO A 47 -0.60 -13.05 5.65
N CYS A 48 -0.94 -12.23 4.67
CA CYS A 48 0.05 -11.54 3.86
C CYS A 48 -0.41 -10.11 3.51
N TRP A 49 0.56 -9.26 3.20
CA TRP A 49 0.36 -7.87 2.82
C TRP A 49 0.55 -7.67 1.33
N GLN A 50 -0.46 -7.12 0.67
CA GLN A 50 -0.45 -6.82 -0.75
C GLN A 50 -0.63 -5.31 -0.98
N PRO A 51 0.47 -4.54 -1.13
CA PRO A 51 0.38 -3.09 -1.30
C PRO A 51 -0.19 -2.69 -2.67
N VAL A 52 0.02 -3.51 -3.69
CA VAL A 52 -0.46 -3.27 -5.07
C VAL A 52 -1.34 -4.45 -5.49
N ARG A 53 -2.55 -4.20 -6.01
CA ARG A 53 -3.57 -5.23 -6.31
C ARG A 53 -3.06 -6.42 -7.16
N SER A 54 -2.15 -6.18 -8.08
CA SER A 54 -1.56 -7.21 -8.96
C SER A 54 -0.11 -7.55 -8.59
N GLY A 55 0.36 -7.08 -7.43
CA GLY A 55 1.72 -7.32 -6.93
C GLY A 55 1.81 -8.59 -6.08
N PRO A 56 3.04 -9.03 -5.74
CA PRO A 56 3.23 -10.16 -4.84
C PRO A 56 2.70 -9.85 -3.44
N CYS A 57 1.99 -10.81 -2.83
CA CYS A 57 1.60 -10.73 -1.44
C CYS A 57 2.73 -11.23 -0.55
N GLN A 58 3.08 -10.45 0.48
CA GLN A 58 4.24 -10.71 1.33
C GLN A 58 3.78 -11.29 2.66
N PRO A 59 4.19 -12.52 3.04
CA PRO A 59 3.78 -13.15 4.30
C PRO A 59 4.09 -12.27 5.52
N LEU A 60 3.15 -12.21 6.45
CA LEU A 60 3.34 -11.50 7.71
C LEU A 60 4.11 -12.38 8.71
N PRO A 61 5.20 -11.89 9.30
CA PRO A 61 6.04 -12.69 10.17
C PRO A 61 5.30 -13.08 11.45
N GLY A 62 5.47 -14.32 11.88
CA GLY A 62 4.93 -14.83 13.15
C GLY A 62 3.42 -15.09 13.19
N LEU A 63 2.73 -14.98 12.05
CA LEU A 63 1.26 -15.14 11.95
C LEU A 63 0.80 -16.39 11.19
N HIS A 64 1.72 -17.32 10.93
CA HIS A 64 1.41 -18.57 10.26
C HIS A 64 0.72 -19.52 11.25
N GLN A 65 -0.37 -20.16 10.83
CA GLN A 65 -1.07 -21.14 11.67
C GLN A 65 -1.58 -22.32 10.84
N PRO A 66 -1.65 -23.53 11.41
CA PRO A 66 -2.23 -24.67 10.71
C PRO A 66 -3.70 -24.40 10.40
N ALA A 67 -4.14 -24.75 9.20
CA ALA A 67 -5.54 -24.71 8.84
C ALA A 67 -6.28 -25.77 9.66
N ARG A 68 -7.04 -25.33 10.65
CA ARG A 68 -7.97 -26.20 11.39
C ARG A 68 -9.20 -26.45 10.54
N GLY A 69 -9.92 -27.54 10.82
CA GLY A 69 -11.07 -28.03 10.04
C GLY A 69 -12.20 -27.01 9.83
N GLN A 70 -13.35 -27.47 9.31
CA GLN A 70 -14.44 -26.57 8.92
C GLN A 70 -14.85 -25.59 10.04
N GLY A 71 -14.59 -24.30 9.83
CA GLY A 71 -14.94 -23.23 10.76
C GLY A 71 -14.11 -21.96 10.59
N PRO A 72 -14.57 -20.83 11.18
CA PRO A 72 -13.83 -19.58 11.20
C PRO A 72 -12.62 -19.66 12.15
N GLN A 73 -11.49 -19.15 11.70
CA GLN A 73 -10.23 -19.05 12.44
C GLN A 73 -9.77 -17.60 12.49
N GLU A 74 -9.24 -17.20 13.64
CA GLU A 74 -8.68 -15.87 13.87
C GLU A 74 -7.16 -15.92 13.91
N PHE A 75 -6.52 -14.77 13.67
CA PHE A 75 -5.06 -14.60 13.65
C PHE A 75 -4.57 -13.79 14.86
N GLY A 76 -4.97 -14.20 16.07
CA GLY A 76 -4.44 -13.64 17.32
C GLY A 76 -4.55 -12.11 17.43
N GLY A 77 -5.70 -11.55 17.04
CA GLY A 77 -5.97 -10.10 17.11
C GLY A 77 -5.50 -9.27 15.91
N LEU A 78 -5.12 -9.90 14.79
CA LEU A 78 -4.86 -9.21 13.53
C LEU A 78 -6.10 -8.43 13.09
N ARG A 79 -5.94 -7.11 12.93
CA ARG A 79 -7.03 -6.21 12.57
C ARG A 79 -7.22 -6.12 11.05
N PRO A 80 -8.46 -6.02 10.55
CA PRO A 80 -8.74 -5.86 9.12
C PRO A 80 -8.08 -4.62 8.51
N HIS A 81 -7.64 -4.74 7.25
CA HIS A 81 -7.05 -3.66 6.46
C HIS A 81 -7.19 -3.97 4.95
N PRO A 82 -7.39 -2.98 4.06
CA PRO A 82 -7.59 -3.26 2.63
C PRO A 82 -6.39 -3.92 1.93
N ASN A 83 -5.16 -3.76 2.42
CA ASN A 83 -3.97 -4.46 1.90
C ASN A 83 -3.79 -5.88 2.48
N LEU A 84 -4.65 -6.35 3.40
CA LEU A 84 -4.53 -7.69 3.96
C LEU A 84 -5.20 -8.74 3.08
N CYS A 85 -4.47 -9.84 2.93
CA CYS A 85 -4.93 -11.06 2.30
C CYS A 85 -4.56 -12.25 3.20
N VAL A 86 -5.15 -13.40 2.92
CA VAL A 86 -4.75 -14.67 3.50
C VAL A 86 -4.47 -15.65 2.37
N GLN A 87 -3.35 -16.36 2.51
CA GLN A 87 -2.94 -17.43 1.60
C GLN A 87 -3.09 -18.78 2.29
N VAL A 88 -3.46 -19.80 1.51
CA VAL A 88 -3.43 -21.20 1.95
C VAL A 88 -2.21 -21.85 1.33
N TRP A 89 -1.31 -22.34 2.16
CA TRP A 89 -0.07 -22.99 1.74
C TRP A 89 -0.21 -24.50 1.95
N SER A 90 0.14 -25.31 0.96
CA SER A 90 0.19 -26.77 1.10
C SER A 90 1.30 -27.34 0.23
N GLY A 91 2.15 -28.20 0.82
CA GLY A 91 3.35 -28.71 0.16
C GLY A 91 4.34 -27.60 -0.23
N GLY A 92 4.40 -26.51 0.55
CA GLY A 92 5.27 -25.35 0.29
C GLY A 92 4.82 -24.45 -0.86
N GLN A 93 3.63 -24.67 -1.43
CA GLN A 93 3.07 -23.86 -2.50
C GLN A 93 1.80 -23.13 -2.05
N VAL A 94 1.61 -21.91 -2.57
CA VAL A 94 0.35 -21.17 -2.41
C VAL A 94 -0.71 -21.82 -3.29
N ARG A 95 -1.82 -22.25 -2.68
CA ARG A 95 -2.94 -22.91 -3.35
C ARG A 95 -4.14 -22.01 -3.52
N LEU A 96 -4.46 -21.22 -2.49
CA LEU A 96 -5.54 -20.23 -2.52
C LEU A 96 -5.02 -18.90 -1.98
N THR A 97 -5.61 -17.80 -2.46
CA THR A 97 -5.38 -16.45 -1.94
C THR A 97 -6.69 -15.68 -1.98
N GLN A 98 -7.03 -15.03 -0.88
CA GLN A 98 -8.18 -14.14 -0.81
C GLN A 98 -7.74 -12.82 -0.17
N CYS A 99 -8.09 -11.70 -0.79
CA CYS A 99 -7.81 -10.36 -0.26
C CYS A 99 -9.10 -9.68 0.20
N LEU A 100 -8.99 -8.85 1.24
CA LEU A 100 -10.15 -8.11 1.78
C LEU A 100 -10.63 -7.03 0.80
N ARG A 101 -9.71 -6.39 0.09
CA ARG A 101 -10.00 -5.36 -0.92
C ARG A 101 -10.87 -5.85 -2.08
N ASP A 102 -10.77 -7.12 -2.46
CA ASP A 102 -11.56 -7.65 -3.58
C ASP A 102 -13.05 -7.75 -3.25
N ARG A 103 -13.39 -7.72 -1.95
CA ARG A 103 -14.77 -7.83 -1.43
C ARG A 103 -15.37 -6.49 -1.00
N GLU A 104 -14.62 -5.40 -1.16
CA GLU A 104 -14.96 -4.02 -0.73
C GLU A 104 -16.21 -3.46 -1.43
N TYR A 105 -16.76 -4.16 -2.43
CA TYR A 105 -18.02 -3.79 -3.09
C TYR A 105 -19.28 -4.04 -2.26
N CYS A 106 -19.23 -4.78 -1.14
CA CYS A 106 -20.45 -5.18 -0.40
C CYS A 106 -20.47 -4.91 1.10
N TRP A 107 -19.35 -4.54 1.71
CA TRP A 107 -19.24 -4.28 3.15
C TRP A 107 -18.59 -2.91 3.32
N GLY A 108 -19.12 -2.06 4.20
CA GLY A 108 -18.71 -0.67 4.36
C GLY A 108 -17.19 -0.45 4.40
N ALA A 109 -16.75 0.76 4.07
CA ALA A 109 -15.33 1.08 3.86
C ALA A 109 -14.44 0.50 4.96
N LEU A 110 -13.53 -0.40 4.56
CA LEU A 110 -12.56 -0.99 5.48
C LEU A 110 -11.70 0.11 6.09
N PRO A 111 -11.30 -0.04 7.36
CA PRO A 111 -10.43 0.93 7.99
C PRO A 111 -9.04 0.87 7.33
N GLY A 112 -8.59 1.98 6.71
CA GLY A 112 -7.24 2.14 6.16
C GLY A 112 -7.26 2.62 4.72
N ARG A 113 -6.08 2.70 4.08
CA ARG A 113 -5.98 3.05 2.65
C ARG A 113 -5.09 2.07 1.89
N PRO A 114 -5.31 1.95 0.56
CA PRO A 114 -4.45 1.14 -0.28
C PRO A 114 -2.98 1.50 -0.35
N ASP A 115 -2.68 2.79 -0.21
CA ASP A 115 -1.33 3.34 -0.25
C ASP A 115 -0.63 3.35 1.12
N ASP A 116 -1.23 2.75 2.15
CA ASP A 116 -0.62 2.64 3.48
C ASP A 116 0.61 1.71 3.43
N LEU A 117 1.67 2.15 4.11
CA LEU A 117 2.92 1.42 4.30
C LEU A 117 2.81 0.45 5.47
N LEU A 118 3.31 -0.78 5.30
CA LEU A 118 3.46 -1.72 6.40
C LEU A 118 4.80 -1.49 7.10
N LEU A 119 4.74 -1.06 8.34
CA LEU A 119 5.88 -0.95 9.24
C LEU A 119 5.88 -2.09 10.24
N LEU A 120 7.08 -2.51 10.59
CA LEU A 120 7.35 -3.54 11.57
C LEU A 120 8.28 -2.96 12.63
N GLU A 121 7.86 -3.11 13.88
CA GLU A 121 8.60 -2.65 15.06
C GLU A 121 9.10 -3.87 15.85
N HIS A 122 10.40 -3.90 16.13
CA HIS A 122 10.99 -4.93 16.98
C HIS A 122 11.00 -4.47 18.45
N GLY A 123 10.50 -5.31 19.36
CA GLY A 123 10.57 -5.05 20.80
C GLY A 123 12.02 -4.91 21.29
N GLY A 124 12.28 -3.83 22.05
CA GLY A 124 13.57 -3.57 22.71
C GLY A 124 14.17 -2.21 22.35
N ASN A 125 14.13 -1.81 21.08
CA ASN A 125 14.78 -0.58 20.60
C ASN A 125 13.85 0.38 19.83
N ALA A 126 12.57 0.05 19.69
CA ALA A 126 11.60 0.78 18.85
C ALA A 126 12.09 1.05 17.41
N SER A 127 13.00 0.21 16.92
CA SER A 127 13.53 0.33 15.57
C SER A 127 12.47 -0.11 14.57
N LEU A 128 12.01 0.83 13.75
CA LEU A 128 11.05 0.58 12.68
C LEU A 128 11.76 0.14 11.41
N CYS A 129 11.14 -0.80 10.72
CA CYS A 129 11.50 -1.15 9.36
C CYS A 129 10.26 -1.21 8.47
N ALA A 130 10.45 -0.92 7.19
CA ALA A 130 9.41 -1.11 6.19
C ALA A 130 9.48 -2.55 5.67
N VAL A 131 8.32 -3.20 5.59
CA VAL A 131 8.21 -4.54 5.03
C VAL A 131 8.07 -4.43 3.51
N GLU A 132 9.12 -4.83 2.81
CA GLU A 132 9.18 -4.83 1.35
C GLU A 132 9.74 -6.16 0.83
N ARG A 133 9.05 -6.74 -0.16
CA ARG A 133 9.40 -8.02 -0.81
C ARG A 133 9.62 -9.17 0.18
N GLY A 134 8.89 -9.17 1.30
CA GLY A 134 9.03 -10.20 2.34
C GLY A 134 10.26 -10.03 3.24
N ALA A 135 11.00 -8.92 3.09
CA ALA A 135 12.09 -8.54 3.96
C ALA A 135 11.74 -7.26 4.72
N CYS A 136 12.20 -7.19 5.97
CA CYS A 136 12.12 -5.98 6.78
C CYS A 136 13.39 -5.15 6.50
N THR A 137 13.21 -4.02 5.81
CA THR A 137 14.31 -3.11 5.48
C THR A 137 14.31 -1.95 6.48
N PRO A 138 15.38 -1.75 7.27
CA PRO A 138 15.47 -0.62 8.19
C PRO A 138 15.23 0.71 7.46
N LEU A 139 14.52 1.65 8.08
CA LEU A 139 14.21 2.94 7.46
C LEU A 139 15.49 3.71 7.08
N SER A 140 16.54 3.61 7.89
CA SER A 140 17.86 4.19 7.62
C SER A 140 18.61 3.59 6.42
N SER A 141 18.26 2.37 6.00
CA SER A 141 18.90 1.66 4.89
C SER A 141 18.37 2.06 3.52
N PHE A 142 17.28 2.82 3.45
CA PHE A 142 16.77 3.36 2.19
C PHE A 142 17.69 4.51 1.73
N THR A 143 18.84 4.15 1.16
CA THR A 143 19.73 5.13 0.53
C THR A 143 19.00 5.85 -0.60
N SER A 144 19.28 7.13 -0.77
CA SER A 144 18.75 8.01 -1.81
C SER A 144 19.28 7.63 -3.20
N THR A 145 19.17 6.36 -3.61
CA THR A 145 19.45 5.96 -4.98
C THR A 145 18.29 6.40 -5.88
N VAL A 146 18.33 7.68 -6.28
CA VAL A 146 17.56 8.25 -7.38
C VAL A 146 18.05 7.63 -8.69
N LYS A 147 17.80 6.33 -8.91
CA LYS A 147 17.94 5.68 -10.21
C LYS A 147 16.96 4.51 -10.32
N GLY A 148 15.74 4.84 -10.76
CA GLY A 148 14.85 3.90 -11.44
C GLY A 148 13.45 3.81 -10.85
N LYS A 149 12.45 4.16 -11.67
CA LYS A 149 11.04 3.69 -11.70
C LYS A 149 10.31 3.35 -10.37
N GLY A 150 10.73 3.88 -9.23
CA GLY A 150 10.02 3.82 -7.97
C GLY A 150 9.05 4.99 -7.81
N PRO A 151 8.07 4.89 -6.88
CA PRO A 151 7.25 6.04 -6.53
C PRO A 151 8.14 7.21 -6.05
N PRO A 152 7.70 8.47 -6.23
CA PRO A 152 8.51 9.68 -5.96
C PRO A 152 8.84 9.94 -4.47
N TRP A 153 8.55 8.99 -3.59
CA TRP A 153 8.68 9.09 -2.14
C TRP A 153 9.50 7.91 -1.62
N HIS A 154 10.37 8.14 -0.62
CA HIS A 154 11.25 7.11 -0.04
C HIS A 154 11.06 7.04 1.48
N PRO A 155 10.80 5.85 2.06
CA PRO A 155 10.60 5.67 3.50
C PRO A 155 11.72 6.23 4.38
N GLY A 156 12.98 6.12 3.94
CA GLY A 156 14.13 6.60 4.71
C GLY A 156 14.22 8.11 4.86
N LEU A 157 13.64 8.90 3.94
CA LEU A 157 13.57 10.35 4.08
C LEU A 157 12.54 10.78 5.14
N LEU A 158 11.61 9.89 5.50
CA LEU A 158 10.56 10.11 6.49
C LEU A 158 10.76 9.28 7.75
N GLU A 159 11.96 8.77 8.02
CA GLU A 159 12.20 7.89 9.17
C GLU A 159 11.70 8.52 10.47
N GLN A 160 12.12 9.77 10.73
CA GLN A 160 11.76 10.48 11.95
C GLN A 160 10.26 10.82 12.01
N ASP A 161 9.66 11.20 10.89
CA ASP A 161 8.22 11.50 10.82
C ASP A 161 7.37 10.24 11.03
N LEU A 162 7.77 9.10 10.44
CA LEU A 162 7.11 7.81 10.62
C LEU A 162 7.25 7.28 12.05
N GLN A 163 8.43 7.44 12.67
CA GLN A 163 8.64 7.12 14.08
C GLN A 163 7.73 7.96 14.98
N GLN A 164 7.63 9.27 14.71
CA GLN A 164 6.73 10.15 15.43
C GLN A 164 5.27 9.73 15.23
N ASP A 165 4.85 9.39 14.01
CA ASP A 165 3.49 8.95 13.69
C ASP A 165 3.08 7.69 14.44
N VAL A 166 3.99 6.73 14.57
CA VAL A 166 3.75 5.54 15.40
C VAL A 166 3.64 5.95 16.87
N ALA A 167 4.58 6.75 17.39
CA ALA A 167 4.60 7.17 18.79
C ALA A 167 3.36 7.99 19.22
N VAL A 168 2.84 8.85 18.34
CA VAL A 168 1.63 9.64 18.62
C VAL A 168 0.32 8.93 18.23
N GLY A 169 0.39 7.68 17.77
CA GLY A 169 -0.79 6.87 17.41
C GLY A 169 -1.49 7.32 16.13
N GLN A 170 -0.80 8.01 15.22
CA GLN A 170 -1.31 8.32 13.89
C GLN A 170 -1.26 7.11 12.95
N CYS A 171 -0.34 6.18 13.17
CA CYS A 171 -0.34 4.89 12.49
C CYS A 171 -1.33 3.92 13.16
N ARG A 172 -2.00 3.10 12.35
CA ARG A 172 -2.88 2.07 12.87
C ARG A 172 -2.09 0.82 13.24
N GLN A 173 -2.21 0.39 14.48
CA GLN A 173 -1.69 -0.92 14.90
C GLN A 173 -2.53 -2.03 14.24
N LEU A 174 -1.90 -2.85 13.41
CA LEU A 174 -2.54 -4.01 12.78
C LEU A 174 -2.46 -5.24 13.66
N TRP A 175 -1.34 -5.44 14.34
CA TRP A 175 -1.11 -6.59 15.17
C TRP A 175 -0.05 -6.30 16.22
N HIS A 176 -0.26 -6.83 17.42
CA HIS A 176 0.73 -6.81 18.50
C HIS A 176 0.54 -8.05 19.37
N PRO A 177 1.61 -8.84 19.60
CA PRO A 177 1.51 -10.05 20.39
C PRO A 177 1.41 -9.69 21.88
N VAL A 178 0.28 -10.07 22.50
CA VAL A 178 -0.10 -9.73 23.89
C VAL A 178 0.92 -10.19 24.94
N ASN A 179 1.72 -11.23 24.66
CA ASN A 179 2.55 -11.93 25.67
C ASN A 179 4.05 -12.02 25.31
N SER A 180 4.56 -11.21 24.41
CA SER A 180 6.00 -11.24 24.07
C SER A 180 6.54 -9.83 23.81
N THR A 181 7.84 -9.62 24.05
CA THR A 181 8.61 -8.47 23.52
C THR A 181 8.80 -8.57 22.01
N GLY A 182 7.76 -9.03 21.32
CA GLY A 182 7.79 -9.47 19.94
C GLY A 182 7.65 -8.33 18.95
N VAL A 183 7.24 -8.70 17.75
CA VAL A 183 7.09 -7.79 16.62
C VAL A 183 5.72 -7.11 16.67
N ALA A 184 5.64 -5.80 16.52
CA ALA A 184 4.38 -5.09 16.26
C ALA A 184 4.28 -4.69 14.79
N LEU A 185 3.08 -4.80 14.22
CA LEU A 185 2.79 -4.41 12.84
C LEU A 185 1.92 -3.17 12.82
N TRP A 186 2.29 -2.22 11.97
CA TRP A 186 1.65 -0.91 11.85
C TRP A 186 1.34 -0.60 10.39
N ALA A 187 0.17 -0.03 10.13
CA ALA A 187 -0.20 0.57 8.85
C ALA A 187 -0.11 2.10 8.97
N CYS A 188 0.80 2.71 8.22
CA CYS A 188 1.02 4.15 8.22
C CYS A 188 0.64 4.78 6.88
N SER A 189 -0.18 5.82 6.91
CA SER A 189 -0.64 6.47 5.69
C SER A 189 0.38 7.45 5.14
N LEU A 190 0.76 7.24 3.88
CA LEU A 190 1.71 8.10 3.18
C LEU A 190 1.05 9.29 2.49
N HIS A 191 -0.27 9.24 2.39
CA HIS A 191 -1.10 10.24 1.70
C HIS A 191 -0.82 11.67 2.18
N LYS A 192 -0.53 11.85 3.48
CA LYS A 192 -0.24 13.16 4.05
C LYS A 192 1.06 13.78 3.55
N TYR A 193 2.07 12.96 3.24
CA TYR A 193 3.35 13.41 2.70
C TYR A 193 3.26 13.69 1.20
N LEU A 194 2.52 12.84 0.47
CA LEU A 194 2.30 13.02 -0.96
C LEU A 194 1.50 14.28 -1.27
N ARG A 195 0.47 14.59 -0.49
CA ARG A 195 -0.38 15.78 -0.69
C ARG A 195 0.41 17.08 -0.61
N THR A 196 1.36 17.19 0.32
CA THR A 196 2.20 18.39 0.49
C THR A 196 3.06 18.66 -0.75
N HIS A 197 3.63 17.62 -1.35
CA HIS A 197 4.39 17.75 -2.59
C HIS A 197 3.53 18.22 -3.77
N TRP A 198 2.33 17.68 -3.93
CA TRP A 198 1.41 18.13 -4.98
C TRP A 198 0.99 19.58 -4.80
N ALA A 199 0.73 20.02 -3.57
CA ALA A 199 0.41 21.42 -3.28
C ALA A 199 1.53 22.37 -3.71
N LEU A 200 2.80 22.02 -3.46
CA LEU A 200 3.96 22.82 -3.89
C LEU A 200 4.08 22.90 -5.42
N VAL A 201 3.84 21.79 -6.13
CA VAL A 201 3.82 21.79 -7.60
C VAL A 201 2.73 22.71 -8.13
N TRP A 202 1.52 22.64 -7.57
CA TRP A 202 0.41 23.53 -7.93
C TRP A 202 0.74 25.01 -7.67
N MET A 203 1.37 25.32 -6.54
CA MET A 203 1.83 26.69 -6.25
C MET A 203 2.86 27.17 -7.27
N GLY A 204 3.81 26.31 -7.68
CA GLY A 204 4.78 26.63 -8.73
C GLY A 204 4.12 26.88 -10.08
N VAL A 205 3.13 26.07 -10.47
CA VAL A 205 2.37 26.24 -11.71
C VAL A 205 1.56 27.55 -11.69
N LEU A 206 0.87 27.84 -10.58
CA LEU A 206 0.11 29.08 -10.42
C LEU A 206 1.03 30.32 -10.49
N LEU A 207 2.19 30.26 -9.84
CA LEU A 207 3.18 31.34 -9.88
C LEU A 207 3.73 31.52 -11.31
N GLY A 208 4.08 30.44 -11.99
CA GLY A 208 4.53 30.47 -13.38
C GLY A 208 3.48 31.08 -14.33
N ALA A 209 2.21 30.67 -14.18
CA ALA A 209 1.10 31.23 -14.94
C ALA A 209 0.90 32.72 -14.64
N ALA A 210 1.01 33.13 -13.38
CA ALA A 210 0.93 34.54 -12.98
C ALA A 210 2.09 35.37 -13.58
N CYS A 211 3.32 34.87 -13.55
CA CYS A 211 4.47 35.52 -14.19
C CYS A 211 4.27 35.66 -15.71
N LEU A 212 3.79 34.61 -16.39
CA LEU A 212 3.47 34.68 -17.81
C LEU A 212 2.37 35.70 -18.12
N LEU A 213 1.31 35.75 -17.31
CA LEU A 213 0.25 36.75 -17.43
C LEU A 213 0.79 38.16 -17.25
N LEU A 214 1.64 38.41 -16.25
CA LEU A 214 2.27 39.71 -16.03
C LEU A 214 3.15 40.12 -17.22
N LEU A 215 3.97 39.21 -17.76
CA LEU A 215 4.78 39.48 -18.96
C LEU A 215 3.92 39.82 -20.18
N LEU A 216 2.79 39.13 -20.35
CA LEU A 216 1.84 39.42 -21.43
C LEU A 216 1.16 40.78 -21.23
N LEU A 217 0.85 41.18 -19.99
CA LEU A 217 0.28 42.49 -19.68
C LEU A 217 1.29 43.61 -19.95
N MET A 218 2.54 43.47 -19.50
CA MET A 218 3.61 44.43 -19.78
C MET A 218 3.83 44.59 -21.29
N LYS A 219 3.91 43.48 -22.04
CA LYS A 219 4.02 43.53 -23.51
C LYS A 219 2.82 44.20 -24.16
N LYS A 220 1.60 44.00 -23.64
CA LYS A 220 0.39 44.65 -24.13
C LYS A 220 0.40 46.16 -23.84
N GLU A 221 0.95 46.59 -22.72
CA GLU A 221 1.11 48.00 -22.37
C GLU A 221 2.17 48.69 -23.24
N ASP A 222 3.32 48.05 -23.48
CA ASP A 222 4.33 48.55 -24.42
C ASP A 222 3.77 48.67 -25.83
N MET A 223 3.01 47.67 -26.28
CA MET A 223 2.37 47.69 -27.60
C MET A 223 1.26 48.76 -27.68
N LYS A 224 0.54 49.00 -26.58
CA LYS A 224 -0.42 50.11 -26.46
C LYS A 224 0.27 51.47 -26.43
N GLY A 225 1.41 51.60 -25.76
CA GLY A 225 2.22 52.83 -25.71
C GLY A 225 2.78 53.16 -27.10
N TRP A 226 3.31 52.16 -27.80
CA TRP A 226 3.77 52.28 -29.17
C TRP A 226 2.63 52.64 -30.15
N LEU A 227 1.46 51.99 -30.05
CA LEU A 227 0.28 52.33 -30.85
C LEU A 227 -0.24 53.75 -30.59
N LYS A 228 -0.19 54.23 -29.33
CA LYS A 228 -0.56 55.61 -29.00
C LYS A 228 0.45 56.61 -29.58
N SER A 229 1.75 56.30 -29.54
CA SER A 229 2.80 57.14 -30.14
C SER A 229 2.67 57.23 -31.67
N LEU A 230 2.39 56.11 -32.34
CA LEU A 230 2.12 56.08 -33.78
C LEU A 230 0.87 56.90 -34.17
N ARG A 231 -0.18 56.86 -33.35
CA ARG A 231 -1.38 57.67 -33.57
C ARG A 231 -1.12 59.16 -33.40
N ALA A 232 -0.28 59.56 -32.44
CA ALA A 232 0.09 60.96 -32.24
C ALA A 232 0.96 61.50 -33.40
N GLY A 233 1.90 60.68 -33.92
CA GLY A 233 2.74 61.06 -35.06
C GLY A 233 1.99 61.21 -36.38
N TYR A 234 0.88 60.48 -36.58
CA TYR A 234 0.02 60.61 -37.77
C TYR A 234 -0.95 61.80 -37.70
N GLY A 235 -1.15 62.42 -36.52
CA GLY A 235 -2.05 63.57 -36.33
C GLY A 235 -1.40 64.94 -36.51
N SER A 236 -0.09 65.03 -36.72
CA SER A 236 0.68 66.29 -36.76
C SER A 236 1.19 66.67 -38.16
N LYS A 237 0.60 66.12 -39.23
CA LYS A 237 0.94 66.50 -40.61
C LYS A 237 -0.33 66.91 -41.35
N GLY A 238 -0.83 68.09 -40.98
CA GLY A 238 -2.07 68.67 -41.52
C GLY A 238 -2.20 70.14 -41.16
N GLU A 239 -1.14 70.92 -41.36
CA GLU A 239 -1.17 72.37 -41.63
C GLU A 239 -0.11 72.68 -42.70
#